data_AF-A0A218U7R8-F1
#
_entry.id   AF-A0A218U7R8-F1
#
_cell.length_a   1.000
_cell.length_b   1.000
_cell.length_c   1.000
_cell.angle_alpha   90.00
_cell.angle_beta   90.00
_cell.angle_gamma   90.00
#
_symmetry.space_group_name_H-M   'P 1'
#
loop_
_entity.id
_entity.type
_entity.pdbx_description
1 polymer ?
#
loop_
_entity_poly.entity_id
_entity_poly.type
_entity_poly.pdbx_seq_one_letter_code
_entity_poly.pdbx_strand_id
1 'polypeptide(L)'
;MALVTLVAIVALVAVVAPVALVAMVAPVTLVALVAAVAPVTLVAVVAAVAPHQYQTLHKMYNNCEIVMGNLEIVLIDHTQDLSFLQTIREVTGYILIAMNVFSALPLQNLRVIRGTQFYEERFALFVLLNYNPNTTHALRQLGLNQLTEILAGGVYIEKNAQLCHVDTRCPGGARWCPAVPRCPGDRAVPAVTKTICAPQCNGRCFGRAPNECCHEECAGGCTGPLRTHCFACRHFNDSGSCVPLCPQPLIYNKLTFQLEPNPDTKYQYGGVCVRQCPHNFVVDQSSCVRACPNDKMEVEKNGLKICEPCAGLCPKACEGTGAGSKYQTVDSSNIDTFINCTKILGNLDFLITGLEGDPWRNISALDPEKLNVFRTVREITGYLNIQSWPKHMNNFSVFSNLETIGGRSLYNRGFSLLIMKNENVTSLGLRSLREVSAGRVYITENRRLCFLHTVHWAALRRSRADLDIRNNRPRSKCRAEPREFSQGGECSECHPECQPIAGAATCNGSESELKRLKVLGSGVFGTVHK
;
A
#
# COMPACT_ATOMS: atom_id res chain seq x y z
N MET A 1 -9.40 -12.15 -37.37
CA MET A 1 -9.69 -10.69 -37.37
C MET A 1 -9.10 -9.96 -36.16
N ALA A 2 -9.06 -10.55 -34.96
CA ALA A 2 -8.40 -9.94 -33.77
C ALA A 2 -6.84 -10.00 -33.77
N LEU A 3 -6.23 -10.83 -34.63
CA LEU A 3 -4.77 -10.98 -34.71
C LEU A 3 -4.09 -9.90 -35.59
N VAL A 4 -4.83 -9.32 -36.54
CA VAL A 4 -4.29 -8.34 -37.49
C VAL A 4 -4.25 -6.93 -36.89
N THR A 5 -5.13 -6.63 -35.93
CA THR A 5 -5.18 -5.36 -35.20
C THR A 5 -4.09 -5.22 -34.13
N LEU A 6 -3.56 -6.34 -33.61
CA LEU A 6 -2.44 -6.32 -32.66
C LEU A 6 -1.13 -5.86 -33.33
N VAL A 7 -0.95 -6.18 -34.62
CA VAL A 7 0.23 -5.79 -35.42
C VAL A 7 0.25 -4.27 -35.69
N ALA A 8 -0.92 -3.64 -35.80
CA ALA A 8 -1.02 -2.18 -36.00
C ALA A 8 -0.59 -1.38 -34.76
N ILE A 9 -0.79 -1.92 -33.54
CA ILE A 9 -0.31 -1.31 -32.29
C ILE A 9 1.22 -1.43 -32.19
N VAL A 10 1.79 -2.56 -32.63
CA VAL A 10 3.26 -2.76 -32.66
C VAL A 10 3.95 -1.78 -33.63
N ALA A 11 3.30 -1.42 -34.74
CA ALA A 11 3.85 -0.47 -35.71
C ALA A 11 3.83 0.99 -35.20
N LEU A 12 2.87 1.38 -34.36
CA LEU A 12 2.78 2.75 -33.83
C LEU A 12 3.67 3.00 -32.59
N VAL A 13 3.98 1.95 -31.81
CA VAL A 13 4.84 2.04 -30.61
C VAL A 13 6.33 2.21 -30.97
N ALA A 14 6.72 1.98 -32.22
CA ALA A 14 8.10 2.10 -32.69
C ALA A 14 8.65 3.56 -32.76
N VAL A 15 7.81 4.60 -32.56
CA VAL A 15 8.21 6.00 -32.85
C VAL A 15 8.28 6.92 -31.61
N VAL A 16 7.92 6.47 -30.40
CA VAL A 16 7.96 7.35 -29.22
C VAL A 16 8.94 6.84 -28.17
N ALA A 17 9.91 7.70 -27.81
CA ALA A 17 11.04 7.43 -26.94
C ALA A 17 10.70 6.60 -25.67
N PRO A 18 11.50 5.58 -25.32
CA PRO A 18 11.11 4.51 -24.41
C PRO A 18 11.13 4.88 -22.91
N VAL A 19 11.49 6.11 -22.54
CA VAL A 19 11.81 6.46 -21.14
C VAL A 19 10.57 6.87 -20.33
N ALA A 20 9.46 7.26 -20.97
CA ALA A 20 8.34 7.89 -20.25
C ALA A 20 7.20 6.94 -19.82
N LEU A 21 7.03 5.78 -20.46
CA LEU A 21 5.82 4.97 -20.32
C LEU A 21 5.87 3.92 -19.18
N VAL A 22 7.06 3.49 -18.76
CA VAL A 22 7.22 2.31 -17.89
C VAL A 22 6.89 2.56 -16.41
N ALA A 23 6.83 3.82 -15.97
CA ALA A 23 6.50 4.15 -14.57
C ALA A 23 4.99 4.19 -14.27
N MET A 24 4.12 4.08 -15.29
CA MET A 24 2.66 4.29 -15.18
C MET A 24 1.85 2.98 -15.10
N VAL A 25 2.50 1.83 -15.20
CA VAL A 25 1.83 0.53 -15.31
C VAL A 25 1.96 -0.19 -13.97
N ALA A 26 0.83 -0.46 -13.30
CA ALA A 26 0.80 -1.29 -12.10
C ALA A 26 1.45 -2.68 -12.40
N PRO A 27 2.04 -3.37 -11.41
CA PRO A 27 2.63 -4.69 -11.63
C PRO A 27 1.66 -5.67 -12.32
N VAL A 28 0.37 -5.56 -11.97
CA VAL A 28 -0.74 -6.34 -12.51
C VAL A 28 -0.96 -6.11 -14.01
N THR A 29 -0.90 -4.86 -14.48
CA THR A 29 -1.04 -4.54 -15.91
C THR A 29 0.22 -4.85 -16.70
N LEU A 30 1.40 -4.85 -16.05
CA LEU A 30 2.66 -5.20 -16.68
C LEU A 30 2.74 -6.70 -17.01
N VAL A 31 2.29 -7.59 -16.10
CA VAL A 31 2.26 -9.04 -16.34
C VAL A 31 1.34 -9.40 -17.51
N ALA A 32 0.17 -8.76 -17.59
CA ALA A 32 -0.78 -8.96 -18.68
C ALA A 32 -0.29 -8.37 -20.02
N LEU A 33 0.36 -7.19 -20.03
CA LEU A 33 0.94 -6.61 -21.23
C LEU A 33 2.04 -7.50 -21.81
N VAL A 34 2.88 -8.04 -20.95
CA VAL A 34 4.13 -8.70 -21.33
C VAL A 34 3.94 -10.13 -21.86
N ALA A 35 2.86 -10.81 -21.50
CA ALA A 35 2.51 -12.12 -22.08
C ALA A 35 2.28 -12.06 -23.60
N ALA A 36 2.14 -10.87 -24.18
CA ALA A 36 1.97 -10.62 -25.61
C ALA A 36 3.22 -10.03 -26.32
N VAL A 37 4.37 -9.93 -25.64
CA VAL A 37 5.55 -9.18 -26.12
C VAL A 37 6.69 -10.10 -26.54
N ALA A 38 7.37 -9.77 -27.65
CA ALA A 38 8.54 -10.49 -28.14
C ALA A 38 9.68 -10.53 -27.08
N PRO A 39 10.51 -11.59 -27.07
CA PRO A 39 11.53 -11.80 -26.02
C PRO A 39 12.57 -10.66 -25.89
N VAL A 40 12.83 -9.90 -26.96
CA VAL A 40 13.80 -8.78 -26.96
C VAL A 40 13.27 -7.57 -26.18
N THR A 41 11.98 -7.27 -26.27
CA THR A 41 11.34 -6.14 -25.60
C THR A 41 11.11 -6.40 -24.12
N LEU A 42 10.93 -7.66 -23.71
CA LEU A 42 10.92 -8.08 -22.30
C LEU A 42 12.26 -7.78 -21.61
N VAL A 43 13.37 -8.15 -22.25
CA VAL A 43 14.73 -8.01 -21.69
C VAL A 43 15.10 -6.53 -21.49
N ALA A 44 14.72 -5.65 -22.41
CA ALA A 44 14.96 -4.21 -22.29
C ALA A 44 14.17 -3.56 -21.14
N VAL A 45 12.92 -4.00 -20.90
CA VAL A 45 12.09 -3.50 -19.78
C VAL A 45 12.64 -3.97 -18.43
N VAL A 46 13.05 -5.23 -18.33
CA VAL A 46 13.71 -5.78 -17.12
C VAL A 46 14.98 -4.99 -16.81
N ALA A 47 15.86 -4.77 -17.80
CA ALA A 47 17.13 -4.07 -17.60
C ALA A 47 16.97 -2.60 -17.15
N ALA A 48 15.93 -1.90 -17.60
CA ALA A 48 15.69 -0.51 -17.23
C ALA A 48 15.04 -0.33 -15.84
N VAL A 49 14.26 -1.32 -15.37
CA VAL A 49 13.46 -1.22 -14.13
C VAL A 49 14.10 -1.97 -12.95
N ALA A 50 14.87 -3.02 -13.21
CA ALA A 50 15.42 -3.93 -12.20
C ALA A 50 16.19 -3.25 -11.05
N PRO A 51 17.09 -2.27 -11.29
CA PRO A 51 17.85 -1.64 -10.20
C PRO A 51 16.95 -0.88 -9.22
N HIS A 52 15.95 -0.17 -9.74
CA HIS A 52 15.01 0.58 -8.92
C HIS A 52 14.01 -0.33 -8.20
N GLN A 53 13.64 -1.45 -8.81
CA GLN A 53 12.75 -2.43 -8.21
C GLN A 53 13.41 -3.19 -7.05
N TYR A 54 14.68 -3.57 -7.20
CA TYR A 54 15.46 -4.18 -6.12
C TYR A 54 15.59 -3.27 -4.89
N GLN A 55 16.00 -2.00 -5.08
CA GLN A 55 16.14 -1.04 -3.97
C GLN A 55 14.85 -0.87 -3.17
N THR A 56 13.72 -0.97 -3.85
CA THR A 56 12.39 -0.91 -3.26
C THR A 56 12.10 -2.13 -2.41
N LEU A 57 12.31 -3.31 -3.00
CA LEU A 57 12.11 -4.59 -2.35
C LEU A 57 12.96 -4.68 -1.07
N HIS A 58 14.25 -4.34 -1.17
CA HIS A 58 15.16 -4.30 -0.04
C HIS A 58 14.66 -3.34 1.04
N LYS A 59 14.29 -2.12 0.69
CA LYS A 59 13.85 -1.13 1.68
C LYS A 59 12.55 -1.50 2.40
N MET A 60 11.64 -2.20 1.73
CA MET A 60 10.36 -2.60 2.32
C MET A 60 10.48 -3.83 3.23
N TYR A 61 11.34 -4.80 2.86
CA TYR A 61 11.37 -6.10 3.51
C TYR A 61 12.64 -6.40 4.31
N ASN A 62 13.61 -5.47 4.34
CA ASN A 62 14.78 -5.65 5.19
C ASN A 62 14.39 -5.73 6.67
N ASN A 63 14.84 -6.79 7.36
CA ASN A 63 14.48 -7.13 8.73
C ASN A 63 12.96 -7.28 8.98
N CYS A 64 12.23 -7.81 7.99
CA CYS A 64 10.79 -8.04 8.10
C CYS A 64 10.50 -9.52 8.38
N GLU A 65 9.81 -9.82 9.50
CA GLU A 65 9.39 -11.20 9.81
C GLU A 65 7.99 -11.53 9.26
N ILE A 66 7.07 -10.56 9.24
CA ILE A 66 5.66 -10.76 8.84
C ILE A 66 5.26 -9.72 7.81
N VAL A 67 4.92 -10.17 6.60
CA VAL A 67 4.42 -9.31 5.53
C VAL A 67 2.90 -9.17 5.66
N MET A 68 2.45 -8.00 6.13
CA MET A 68 1.04 -7.63 6.22
C MET A 68 0.50 -7.13 4.86
N GLY A 69 0.30 -8.07 3.94
CA GLY A 69 -0.12 -7.81 2.57
C GLY A 69 0.45 -8.86 1.63
N ASN A 70 0.79 -8.43 0.41
CA ASN A 70 1.29 -9.31 -0.64
C ASN A 70 2.81 -9.16 -0.77
N LEU A 71 3.51 -10.26 -1.06
CA LEU A 71 4.93 -10.26 -1.37
C LEU A 71 5.13 -10.40 -2.89
N GLU A 72 5.52 -9.32 -3.55
CA GLU A 72 5.69 -9.26 -5.00
C GLU A 72 7.17 -9.15 -5.36
N ILE A 73 7.72 -10.22 -5.93
CA ILE A 73 9.11 -10.31 -6.39
C ILE A 73 9.07 -10.39 -7.91
N VAL A 74 9.27 -9.24 -8.54
CA VAL A 74 9.16 -9.09 -9.99
C VAL A 74 10.35 -8.35 -10.57
N LEU A 75 10.76 -8.71 -11.78
CA LEU A 75 11.82 -8.04 -12.54
C LEU A 75 13.16 -7.92 -11.78
N ILE A 76 13.53 -8.92 -11.00
CA ILE A 76 14.81 -8.92 -10.27
C ILE A 76 15.91 -9.57 -11.11
N ASP A 77 17.02 -8.86 -11.22
CA ASP A 77 18.21 -9.29 -11.95
C ASP A 77 19.06 -10.30 -11.16
N HIS A 78 19.88 -11.08 -11.87
CA HIS A 78 20.72 -12.15 -11.33
C HIS A 78 21.85 -11.67 -10.42
N THR A 79 22.24 -10.40 -10.54
CA THR A 79 23.33 -9.78 -9.76
C THR A 79 22.91 -9.35 -8.35
N GLN A 80 21.61 -9.35 -8.06
CA GLN A 80 21.06 -8.73 -6.86
C GLN A 80 21.04 -9.69 -5.66
N ASP A 81 21.35 -9.19 -4.46
CA ASP A 81 21.35 -9.99 -3.22
C ASP A 81 19.99 -9.96 -2.51
N LEU A 82 19.29 -11.10 -2.53
CA LEU A 82 17.98 -11.24 -1.89
C LEU A 82 18.05 -11.77 -0.45
N SER A 83 19.24 -11.85 0.17
CA SER A 83 19.46 -12.41 1.51
C SER A 83 18.55 -11.83 2.60
N PHE A 84 18.18 -10.55 2.51
CA PHE A 84 17.27 -9.89 3.45
C PHE A 84 15.89 -10.56 3.55
N LEU A 85 15.43 -11.25 2.49
CA LEU A 85 14.15 -11.98 2.48
C LEU A 85 14.16 -13.22 3.38
N GLN A 86 15.33 -13.70 3.82
CA GLN A 86 15.44 -14.87 4.70
C GLN A 86 14.76 -14.64 6.05
N THR A 87 14.57 -13.39 6.46
CA THR A 87 13.92 -13.06 7.74
C THR A 87 12.40 -13.30 7.72
N ILE A 88 11.79 -13.35 6.54
CA ILE A 88 10.34 -13.48 6.38
C ILE A 88 9.88 -14.89 6.78
N ARG A 89 8.90 -14.94 7.67
CA ARG A 89 8.29 -16.16 8.20
C ARG A 89 6.84 -16.34 7.77
N GLU A 90 6.13 -15.24 7.54
CA GLU A 90 4.71 -15.27 7.22
C GLU A 90 4.33 -14.18 6.20
N VAL A 91 3.46 -14.54 5.26
CA VAL A 91 2.81 -13.59 4.34
C VAL A 91 1.30 -13.71 4.48
N THR A 92 0.62 -12.61 4.77
CA THR A 92 -0.84 -12.65 5.01
C THR A 92 -1.66 -12.72 3.73
N GLY A 93 -1.23 -12.06 2.66
CA GLY A 93 -1.89 -12.04 1.35
C GLY A 93 -1.39 -13.16 0.43
N TYR A 94 -1.01 -12.79 -0.80
CA TYR A 94 -0.41 -13.70 -1.79
C TYR A 94 1.08 -13.43 -2.02
N ILE A 95 1.75 -14.39 -2.67
CA ILE A 95 3.13 -14.25 -3.16
C ILE A 95 3.14 -14.32 -4.69
N LEU A 96 3.70 -13.30 -5.33
CA LEU A 96 3.90 -13.23 -6.79
C LEU A 96 5.39 -13.27 -7.11
N ILE A 97 5.82 -14.21 -7.94
CA ILE A 97 7.20 -14.38 -8.40
C ILE A 97 7.19 -14.43 -9.93
N ALA A 98 7.49 -13.31 -10.58
CA ALA A 98 7.40 -13.24 -12.04
C ALA A 98 8.56 -12.50 -12.71
N MET A 99 8.98 -12.98 -13.88
CA MET A 99 9.95 -12.29 -14.75
C MET A 99 11.31 -12.03 -14.09
N ASN A 100 11.73 -12.92 -13.19
CA ASN A 100 13.02 -12.83 -12.53
C ASN A 100 14.08 -13.68 -13.22
N VAL A 101 15.35 -13.29 -13.09
CA VAL A 101 16.48 -14.01 -13.72
C VAL A 101 17.56 -14.48 -12.72
N PHE A 102 17.35 -14.29 -11.42
CA PHE A 102 18.21 -14.86 -10.37
C PHE A 102 17.98 -16.38 -10.21
N SER A 103 18.95 -17.09 -9.63
CA SER A 103 18.95 -18.57 -9.60
C SER A 103 18.17 -19.21 -8.46
N ALA A 104 18.11 -18.59 -7.28
CA ALA A 104 17.40 -19.14 -6.12
C ALA A 104 16.74 -18.04 -5.28
N LEU A 105 15.53 -18.31 -4.77
CA LEU A 105 14.84 -17.45 -3.82
C LEU A 105 15.23 -17.83 -2.38
N PRO A 106 15.78 -16.92 -1.56
CA PRO A 106 16.20 -17.25 -0.20
C PRO A 106 15.04 -17.10 0.81
N LEU A 107 13.86 -17.67 0.52
CA LEU A 107 12.69 -17.66 1.41
C LEU A 107 12.65 -18.89 2.34
N GLN A 108 13.80 -19.24 2.91
CA GLN A 108 13.97 -20.50 3.63
C GLN A 108 13.19 -20.56 4.94
N ASN A 109 12.92 -19.42 5.59
CA ASN A 109 12.18 -19.37 6.85
C ASN A 109 10.67 -19.14 6.67
N LEU A 110 10.19 -18.96 5.45
CA LEU A 110 8.77 -18.77 5.18
C LEU A 110 8.02 -20.06 5.56
N ARG A 111 7.08 -19.96 6.50
CA ARG A 111 6.34 -21.10 7.05
C ARG A 111 4.91 -21.17 6.56
N VAL A 112 4.25 -20.02 6.41
CA VAL A 112 2.81 -19.93 6.10
C VAL A 112 2.50 -18.79 5.12
N ILE A 113 1.61 -19.07 4.18
CA ILE A 113 0.91 -18.09 3.36
C ILE A 113 -0.58 -18.13 3.74
N ARG A 114 -1.15 -17.02 4.23
CA ARG A 114 -2.54 -17.04 4.71
C ARG A 114 -3.57 -16.92 3.59
N GLY A 115 -3.29 -16.18 2.53
CA GLY A 115 -4.24 -15.99 1.44
C GLY A 115 -5.45 -15.14 1.83
N THR A 116 -5.26 -14.05 2.57
CA THR A 116 -6.33 -13.05 2.82
C THR A 116 -6.68 -12.24 1.58
N GLN A 117 -5.78 -12.25 0.58
CA GLN A 117 -5.95 -11.68 -0.75
C GLN A 117 -5.40 -12.69 -1.76
N PHE A 118 -5.90 -12.63 -3.00
CA PHE A 118 -5.49 -13.54 -4.07
C PHE A 118 -5.04 -12.78 -5.32
N TYR A 119 -4.03 -13.32 -6.00
CA TYR A 119 -3.66 -12.92 -7.34
C TYR A 119 -4.60 -13.58 -8.36
N GLU A 120 -5.07 -12.81 -9.35
CA GLU A 120 -6.14 -13.22 -10.28
C GLU A 120 -7.36 -13.83 -9.56
N GLU A 121 -7.68 -13.29 -8.39
CA GLU A 121 -8.82 -13.70 -7.53
C GLU A 121 -8.79 -15.16 -7.06
N ARG A 122 -7.73 -15.92 -7.35
CA ARG A 122 -7.70 -17.38 -7.11
C ARG A 122 -6.40 -17.90 -6.50
N PHE A 123 -5.26 -17.25 -6.72
CA PHE A 123 -3.96 -17.81 -6.37
C PHE A 123 -3.32 -17.09 -5.17
N ALA A 124 -2.85 -17.87 -4.20
CA ALA A 124 -2.05 -17.37 -3.08
C ALA A 124 -0.53 -17.48 -3.36
N LEU A 125 -0.13 -18.34 -4.29
CA LEU A 125 1.23 -18.41 -4.82
C LEU A 125 1.19 -18.45 -6.34
N PHE A 126 1.85 -17.51 -6.99
CA PHE A 126 1.87 -17.38 -8.44
C PHE A 126 3.31 -17.23 -8.95
N VAL A 127 3.78 -18.18 -9.75
CA VAL A 127 5.17 -18.26 -10.25
C VAL A 127 5.19 -18.38 -11.76
N LEU A 128 5.64 -17.35 -12.47
CA LEU A 128 5.53 -17.27 -13.93
C LEU A 128 6.76 -16.64 -14.61
N LEU A 129 7.25 -17.25 -15.70
CA LEU A 129 8.24 -16.64 -16.62
C LEU A 129 9.56 -16.22 -15.94
N ASN A 130 10.08 -16.99 -14.99
CA ASN A 130 11.33 -16.64 -14.29
C ASN A 130 12.58 -17.19 -15.00
N TYR A 131 12.81 -16.76 -16.24
CA TYR A 131 13.99 -17.09 -17.01
C TYR A 131 14.27 -16.03 -18.09
N ASN A 132 15.53 -15.89 -18.48
CA ASN A 132 15.90 -15.11 -19.65
C ASN A 132 16.05 -16.05 -20.85
N PRO A 133 15.37 -15.80 -22.00
CA PRO A 133 15.51 -16.66 -23.18
C PRO A 133 16.90 -16.56 -23.85
N ASN A 134 17.63 -15.46 -23.64
CA ASN A 134 18.91 -15.19 -24.30
C ASN A 134 20.13 -15.59 -23.46
N THR A 135 19.94 -15.96 -22.20
CA THR A 135 21.05 -16.32 -21.28
C THR A 135 20.68 -17.55 -20.46
N THR A 136 21.64 -18.11 -19.73
CA THR A 136 21.40 -19.23 -18.81
C THR A 136 20.86 -18.79 -17.44
N HIS A 137 20.61 -17.49 -17.26
CA HIS A 137 20.08 -16.91 -16.04
C HIS A 137 18.57 -17.16 -15.92
N ALA A 138 18.20 -17.98 -14.94
CA ALA A 138 16.83 -18.35 -14.67
C ALA A 138 16.69 -18.87 -13.25
N LEU A 139 15.46 -18.83 -12.74
CA LEU A 139 15.09 -19.39 -11.47
C LEU A 139 15.15 -20.91 -11.52
N ARG A 140 15.99 -21.49 -10.65
CA ARG A 140 16.19 -22.94 -10.52
C ARG A 140 15.53 -23.50 -9.28
N GLN A 141 15.48 -22.72 -8.19
CA GLN A 141 14.96 -23.16 -6.91
C GLN A 141 14.09 -22.06 -6.25
N LEU A 142 12.88 -22.42 -5.82
CA LEU A 142 11.98 -21.51 -5.10
C LEU A 142 12.41 -21.26 -3.64
N GLY A 143 13.23 -22.15 -3.06
CA GLY A 143 13.75 -22.03 -1.69
C GLY A 143 12.69 -21.98 -0.59
N LEU A 144 11.46 -22.40 -0.87
CA LEU A 144 10.33 -22.50 0.06
C LEU A 144 10.42 -23.76 0.94
N ASN A 145 11.60 -24.00 1.51
CA ASN A 145 11.95 -25.28 2.13
C ASN A 145 11.17 -25.54 3.44
N GLN A 146 10.86 -24.49 4.18
CA GLN A 146 10.08 -24.55 5.43
C GLN A 146 8.61 -24.17 5.22
N LEU A 147 8.17 -23.94 3.98
CA LEU A 147 6.77 -23.60 3.72
C LEU A 147 5.93 -24.85 3.97
N THR A 148 5.17 -24.80 5.05
CA THR A 148 4.39 -25.94 5.53
C THR A 148 2.94 -25.85 5.11
N GLU A 149 2.38 -24.64 4.94
CA GLU A 149 0.97 -24.50 4.64
C GLU A 149 0.58 -23.20 3.92
N ILE A 150 -0.42 -23.35 3.03
CA ILE A 150 -1.16 -22.27 2.40
C ILE A 150 -2.62 -22.39 2.87
N LEU A 151 -3.08 -21.45 3.71
CA LEU A 151 -4.38 -21.56 4.37
C LEU A 151 -5.54 -21.41 3.37
N ALA A 152 -5.45 -20.43 2.47
CA ALA A 152 -6.43 -20.16 1.42
C ALA A 152 -5.74 -19.78 0.09
N GLY A 153 -6.44 -20.01 -1.03
CA GLY A 153 -5.94 -19.75 -2.39
C GLY A 153 -5.17 -20.92 -3.00
N GLY A 154 -5.12 -20.93 -4.34
CA GLY A 154 -4.42 -21.94 -5.13
C GLY A 154 -2.94 -21.63 -5.36
N VAL A 155 -2.26 -22.56 -6.02
CA VAL A 155 -0.86 -22.43 -6.45
C VAL A 155 -0.81 -22.52 -7.97
N TYR A 156 -0.16 -21.56 -8.61
CA TYR A 156 0.06 -21.53 -10.05
C TYR A 156 1.55 -21.43 -10.35
N ILE A 157 2.10 -22.42 -11.06
CA ILE A 157 3.51 -22.48 -11.45
C ILE A 157 3.57 -22.91 -12.91
N GLU A 158 3.84 -21.98 -13.81
CA GLU A 158 3.93 -22.26 -15.24
C GLU A 158 5.06 -21.47 -15.92
N LYS A 159 5.54 -21.97 -17.07
CA LYS A 159 6.54 -21.31 -17.92
C LYS A 159 7.81 -20.89 -17.16
N ASN A 160 8.38 -21.76 -16.34
CA ASN A 160 9.67 -21.55 -15.69
C ASN A 160 10.70 -22.57 -16.24
N ALA A 161 11.42 -22.19 -17.30
CA ALA A 161 12.17 -23.12 -18.14
C ALA A 161 13.27 -23.93 -17.43
N GLN A 162 13.91 -23.35 -16.39
CA GLN A 162 15.00 -23.98 -15.64
C GLN A 162 14.63 -24.30 -14.19
N LEU A 163 13.36 -24.15 -13.81
CA LEU A 163 12.92 -24.44 -12.46
C LEU A 163 12.97 -25.95 -12.24
N CYS A 164 13.77 -26.39 -11.26
CA CYS A 164 13.84 -27.81 -10.89
C CYS A 164 12.47 -28.30 -10.45
N HIS A 165 12.19 -29.59 -10.70
CA HIS A 165 10.83 -30.12 -10.61
C HIS A 165 10.21 -29.83 -9.24
N VAL A 166 9.16 -29.00 -9.24
CA VAL A 166 8.27 -28.77 -8.10
C VAL A 166 7.10 -29.71 -8.33
N ASP A 167 6.94 -30.73 -7.48
CA ASP A 167 5.76 -31.58 -7.52
C ASP A 167 4.61 -30.86 -6.80
N THR A 168 3.59 -30.46 -7.56
CA THR A 168 2.39 -29.80 -7.03
C THR A 168 1.30 -30.81 -6.64
N ARG A 169 1.52 -32.12 -6.87
CA ARG A 169 0.56 -33.17 -6.54
C ARG A 169 0.76 -33.65 -5.11
N CYS A 170 0.06 -33.00 -4.19
CA CYS A 170 0.10 -33.35 -2.76
C CYS A 170 -0.74 -34.59 -2.41
N PRO A 171 -0.20 -35.54 -1.62
CA PRO A 171 -1.01 -36.57 -0.97
C PRO A 171 -1.98 -35.95 0.05
N GLY A 172 -3.22 -36.45 0.13
CA GLY A 172 -4.17 -36.04 1.18
C GLY A 172 -4.81 -34.66 1.02
N GLY A 173 -4.86 -34.10 -0.20
CA GLY A 173 -5.62 -32.88 -0.49
C GLY A 173 -5.00 -31.56 -0.01
N ALA A 174 -3.74 -31.57 0.44
CA ALA A 174 -3.02 -30.35 0.81
C ALA A 174 -2.79 -29.44 -0.41
N ARG A 175 -2.82 -28.11 -0.20
CA ARG A 175 -2.55 -27.10 -1.25
C ARG A 175 -1.07 -26.91 -1.55
N TRP A 176 -0.20 -27.29 -0.62
CA TRP A 176 1.26 -27.21 -0.74
C TRP A 176 1.92 -28.33 0.03
N CYS A 177 2.99 -28.88 -0.54
CA CYS A 177 3.86 -29.86 0.09
C CYS A 177 5.30 -29.42 -0.19
N PRO A 178 6.22 -29.58 0.78
CA PRO A 178 7.64 -29.37 0.52
C PRO A 178 8.11 -30.38 -0.53
N ALA A 179 8.10 -29.98 -1.80
CA ALA A 179 8.78 -30.74 -2.84
C ALA A 179 10.28 -30.50 -2.64
N VAL A 180 11.04 -31.57 -2.38
CA VAL A 180 12.50 -31.48 -2.53
C VAL A 180 12.76 -31.15 -4.00
N PRO A 181 13.41 -30.02 -4.33
CA PRO A 181 13.70 -29.67 -5.72
C PRO A 181 14.53 -30.81 -6.32
N ARG A 182 13.93 -31.57 -7.24
CA ARG A 182 14.66 -32.67 -7.91
C ARG A 182 15.33 -32.06 -9.13
N CYS A 183 16.54 -31.54 -8.95
CA CYS A 183 17.39 -31.08 -10.05
C CYS A 183 18.11 -32.29 -10.67
N PRO A 184 18.33 -32.32 -12.00
CA PRO A 184 19.17 -33.35 -12.61
C PRO A 184 20.58 -33.30 -12.00
N GLY A 185 21.00 -34.36 -11.28
CA GLY A 185 22.33 -34.49 -10.69
C GLY A 185 22.41 -34.52 -9.16
N ASP A 186 21.35 -34.17 -8.43
CA ASP A 186 21.33 -34.28 -6.97
C ASP A 186 20.93 -35.69 -6.50
N ARG A 187 21.66 -36.24 -5.52
CA ARG A 187 21.32 -37.52 -4.88
C ARG A 187 19.92 -37.40 -4.26
N ALA A 188 19.00 -38.23 -4.74
CA ALA A 188 17.63 -38.29 -4.25
C ALA A 188 17.60 -38.61 -2.74
N VAL A 189 17.32 -37.60 -1.92
CA VAL A 189 16.85 -37.82 -0.56
C VAL A 189 15.32 -38.00 -0.66
N PRO A 190 14.73 -39.08 -0.13
CA PRO A 190 13.28 -39.20 -0.05
C PRO A 190 12.73 -38.02 0.75
N ALA A 191 11.98 -37.14 0.08
CA ALA A 191 11.22 -36.10 0.75
C ALA A 191 10.22 -36.80 1.69
N VAL A 192 10.21 -36.40 2.97
CA VAL A 192 9.14 -36.76 3.88
C VAL A 192 7.89 -36.06 3.36
N THR A 193 7.10 -36.77 2.56
CA THR A 193 5.68 -36.45 2.36
C THR A 193 5.09 -36.31 3.75
N LYS A 194 4.45 -35.16 4.01
CA LYS A 194 3.72 -34.83 5.25
C LYS A 194 3.48 -36.07 6.11
N THR A 195 4.12 -36.14 7.29
CA THR A 195 3.96 -37.25 8.23
C THR A 195 2.47 -37.59 8.30
N ILE A 196 2.11 -38.81 7.88
CA ILE A 196 0.71 -39.25 7.92
C ILE A 196 0.34 -39.27 9.40
N CYS A 197 -0.46 -38.28 9.79
CA CYS A 197 -0.87 -38.13 11.17
C CYS A 197 -1.79 -39.27 11.56
N ALA A 198 -1.78 -39.59 12.85
CA ALA A 198 -2.77 -40.48 13.42
C ALA A 198 -4.19 -39.90 13.22
N PRO A 199 -5.23 -40.72 12.99
CA PRO A 199 -6.58 -40.27 12.63
C PRO A 199 -7.27 -39.38 13.69
N GLN A 200 -6.83 -39.44 14.94
CA GLN A 200 -7.29 -38.57 16.04
C GLN A 200 -6.73 -37.14 15.97
N CYS A 201 -5.67 -36.92 15.19
CA CYS A 201 -5.13 -35.58 15.01
C CYS A 201 -6.00 -34.81 14.02
N ASN A 202 -6.20 -33.50 14.25
CA ASN A 202 -6.89 -32.59 13.33
C ASN A 202 -6.04 -32.25 12.08
N GLY A 203 -5.41 -33.25 11.46
CA GLY A 203 -4.65 -33.14 10.22
C GLY A 203 -3.24 -32.56 10.33
N ARG A 204 -2.77 -32.20 11.54
CA ARG A 204 -1.42 -31.71 11.83
C ARG A 204 -0.78 -32.47 13.00
N CYS A 205 0.48 -32.85 12.83
CA CYS A 205 1.23 -33.67 13.78
C CYS A 205 2.72 -33.39 13.63
N PHE A 206 3.48 -33.69 14.68
CA PHE A 206 4.95 -33.67 14.68
C PHE A 206 5.55 -35.09 14.63
N GLY A 207 4.69 -36.11 14.62
CA GLY A 207 5.06 -37.51 14.50
C GLY A 207 3.85 -38.39 14.11
N ARG A 208 4.05 -39.71 14.07
CA ARG A 208 3.02 -40.67 13.60
C ARG A 208 2.16 -41.22 14.73
N ALA A 209 2.62 -41.11 15.98
CA ALA A 209 1.92 -41.69 17.11
C ALA A 209 0.67 -40.87 17.47
N PRO A 210 -0.37 -41.53 18.03
CA PRO A 210 -1.56 -40.90 18.61
C PRO A 210 -1.37 -39.65 19.46
N ASN A 211 -0.26 -39.58 20.20
CA ASN A 211 0.07 -38.51 21.14
C ASN A 211 0.95 -37.41 20.51
N GLU A 212 1.32 -37.56 19.24
CA GLU A 212 2.19 -36.63 18.50
C GLU A 212 1.37 -35.64 17.64
N CYS A 213 0.16 -35.31 18.08
CA CYS A 213 -0.69 -34.32 17.44
C CYS A 213 -0.24 -32.90 17.80
N CYS A 214 -0.39 -31.98 16.85
CA CYS A 214 -0.22 -30.56 17.13
C CYS A 214 -1.43 -30.01 17.88
N HIS A 215 -1.23 -28.91 18.60
CA HIS A 215 -2.33 -28.15 19.15
C HIS A 215 -3.24 -27.61 18.03
N GLU A 216 -4.55 -27.52 18.26
CA GLU A 216 -5.55 -27.10 17.25
C GLU A 216 -5.32 -25.67 16.72
N GLU A 217 -4.73 -24.81 17.55
CA GLU A 217 -4.32 -23.44 17.22
C GLU A 217 -3.02 -23.36 16.41
N CYS A 218 -2.28 -24.45 16.20
CA CYS A 218 -1.08 -24.45 15.38
C CYS A 218 -1.42 -24.49 13.90
N ALA A 219 -0.87 -23.59 13.09
CA ALA A 219 -0.87 -23.62 11.62
C ALA A 219 0.46 -24.15 11.05
N GLY A 220 0.39 -24.89 9.95
CA GLY A 220 1.53 -25.46 9.23
C GLY A 220 2.08 -26.75 9.86
N GLY A 221 2.20 -26.77 11.18
CA GLY A 221 2.77 -27.87 11.94
C GLY A 221 3.26 -27.40 13.30
N CYS A 222 4.01 -28.25 13.99
CA CYS A 222 4.53 -27.97 15.31
C CYS A 222 5.79 -28.80 15.59
N THR A 223 6.52 -28.44 16.63
CA THR A 223 7.62 -29.25 17.21
C THR A 223 7.19 -30.06 18.44
N GLY A 224 5.95 -29.88 18.90
CA GLY A 224 5.40 -30.56 20.05
C GLY A 224 3.92 -30.20 20.28
N PRO A 225 3.29 -30.73 21.34
CA PRO A 225 1.83 -30.66 21.52
C PRO A 225 1.32 -29.34 22.08
N LEU A 226 2.21 -28.44 22.55
CA LEU A 226 1.84 -27.18 23.19
C LEU A 226 1.55 -26.06 22.19
N ARG A 227 0.74 -25.08 22.61
CA ARG A 227 0.40 -23.86 21.85
C ARG A 227 1.61 -22.98 21.49
N THR A 228 2.72 -23.14 22.20
CA THR A 228 3.98 -22.41 21.97
C THR A 228 4.93 -23.13 21.01
N HIS A 229 4.64 -24.40 20.67
CA HIS A 229 5.48 -25.21 19.79
C HIS A 229 5.03 -25.15 18.32
N CYS A 230 4.03 -24.31 18.02
CA CYS A 230 3.50 -24.14 16.69
C CYS A 230 4.50 -23.45 15.76
N PHE A 231 4.53 -23.84 14.48
CA PHE A 231 5.33 -23.15 13.48
C PHE A 231 4.75 -21.78 13.11
N ALA A 232 3.43 -21.66 13.12
CA ALA A 232 2.68 -20.42 13.02
C ALA A 232 1.35 -20.57 13.77
N CYS A 233 0.70 -19.46 14.07
CA CYS A 233 -0.61 -19.50 14.72
C CYS A 233 -1.74 -19.47 13.70
N ARG A 234 -2.74 -20.33 13.91
CA ARG A 234 -3.96 -20.36 13.10
C ARG A 234 -4.69 -19.04 13.17
N HIS A 235 -4.91 -18.53 14.39
CA HIS A 235 -5.57 -17.25 14.65
C HIS A 235 -4.56 -16.19 15.08
N PHE A 236 -4.27 -16.08 16.39
CA PHE A 236 -3.41 -15.03 16.92
C PHE A 236 -2.18 -15.57 17.64
N ASN A 237 -1.07 -14.87 17.46
CA ASN A 237 0.13 -15.05 18.27
C ASN A 237 0.11 -14.06 19.43
N ASP A 238 0.02 -14.59 20.65
CA ASP A 238 0.16 -13.84 21.89
C ASP A 238 1.51 -14.14 22.55
N SER A 239 2.50 -13.28 22.29
CA SER A 239 3.84 -13.36 22.88
C SER A 239 4.48 -14.76 22.76
N GLY A 240 4.27 -15.45 21.63
CA GLY A 240 4.80 -16.78 21.32
C GLY A 240 3.80 -17.93 21.52
N SER A 241 2.63 -17.68 22.11
CA SER A 241 1.58 -18.69 22.31
C SER A 241 0.44 -18.49 21.31
N CYS A 242 0.00 -19.57 20.66
CA CYS A 242 -1.13 -19.50 19.74
C CYS A 242 -2.47 -19.56 20.48
N VAL A 243 -3.28 -18.51 20.30
CA VAL A 243 -4.57 -18.33 20.95
C VAL A 243 -5.68 -18.06 19.93
N PRO A 244 -6.91 -18.55 20.18
CA PRO A 244 -8.04 -18.29 19.29
C PRO A 244 -8.50 -16.83 19.32
N LEU A 245 -8.31 -16.15 20.46
CA LEU A 245 -8.68 -14.76 20.66
C LEU A 245 -7.68 -14.08 21.59
N CYS A 246 -7.34 -12.82 21.32
CA CYS A 246 -6.50 -12.03 22.22
C CYS A 246 -7.22 -11.76 23.56
N PRO A 247 -6.47 -11.57 24.66
CA PRO A 247 -7.02 -11.19 25.96
C PRO A 247 -7.97 -9.99 25.86
N GLN A 248 -9.24 -10.20 26.23
CA GLN A 248 -10.28 -9.19 26.05
C GLN A 248 -10.14 -8.04 27.06
N PRO A 249 -10.65 -6.82 26.75
CA PRO A 249 -10.57 -5.66 27.64
C PRO A 249 -11.35 -5.79 28.95
N LEU A 250 -12.37 -6.65 28.96
CA LEU A 250 -13.24 -6.87 30.11
C LEU A 250 -13.25 -8.37 30.45
N ILE A 251 -13.14 -8.71 31.74
CA ILE A 251 -13.28 -10.06 32.27
C ILE A 251 -14.49 -10.11 33.19
N TYR A 252 -15.28 -11.17 33.08
CA TYR A 252 -16.39 -11.42 34.00
C TYR A 252 -15.88 -11.87 35.37
N ASN A 253 -16.09 -11.05 36.39
CA ASN A 253 -15.76 -11.38 37.77
C ASN A 253 -16.93 -12.12 38.42
N LYS A 254 -16.70 -13.39 38.80
CA LYS A 254 -17.70 -14.27 39.41
C LYS A 254 -18.10 -13.86 40.83
N LEU A 255 -17.31 -13.02 41.51
CA LEU A 255 -17.60 -12.52 42.86
C LEU A 255 -18.54 -11.32 42.83
N THR A 256 -18.32 -10.39 41.89
CA THR A 256 -19.12 -9.17 41.73
C THR A 256 -20.27 -9.35 40.74
N PHE A 257 -20.28 -10.44 39.98
CA PHE A 257 -21.20 -10.71 38.86
C PHE A 257 -21.19 -9.60 37.80
N GLN A 258 -20.06 -8.90 37.65
CA GLN A 258 -19.88 -7.76 36.76
C GLN A 258 -18.68 -7.95 35.82
N LEU A 259 -18.65 -7.16 34.74
CA LEU A 259 -17.50 -7.07 33.85
C LEU A 259 -16.50 -6.05 34.41
N GLU A 260 -15.28 -6.48 34.65
CA GLU A 260 -14.20 -5.64 35.20
C GLU A 260 -13.07 -5.49 34.18
N PRO A 261 -12.36 -4.34 34.18
CA PRO A 261 -11.22 -4.12 33.29
C PRO A 261 -10.14 -5.17 33.45
N ASN A 262 -9.70 -5.74 32.34
CA ASN A 262 -8.61 -6.70 32.29
C ASN A 262 -7.24 -5.99 32.23
N PRO A 263 -6.36 -6.14 33.24
CA PRO A 263 -5.01 -5.56 33.18
C PRO A 263 -4.15 -6.16 32.05
N ASP A 264 -4.44 -7.39 31.62
CA ASP A 264 -3.70 -8.10 30.58
C ASP A 264 -4.30 -7.91 29.18
N THR A 265 -5.19 -6.93 29.00
CA THR A 265 -5.84 -6.64 27.71
C THR A 265 -4.83 -6.47 26.58
N LYS A 266 -5.12 -7.08 25.44
CA LYS A 266 -4.36 -6.90 24.19
C LYS A 266 -5.32 -6.82 23.01
N TYR A 267 -4.96 -5.98 22.05
CA TYR A 267 -5.71 -5.74 20.84
C TYR A 267 -5.25 -6.66 19.70
N GLN A 268 -6.20 -7.10 18.89
CA GLN A 268 -5.94 -7.89 17.69
C GLN A 268 -5.39 -6.96 16.59
N TYR A 269 -4.19 -7.26 16.09
CA TYR A 269 -3.59 -6.54 14.97
C TYR A 269 -3.10 -7.55 13.92
N GLY A 270 -3.89 -7.75 12.86
CA GLY A 270 -3.63 -8.84 11.91
C GLY A 270 -3.69 -10.20 12.62
N GLY A 271 -2.57 -10.93 12.63
CA GLY A 271 -2.42 -12.22 13.32
C GLY A 271 -1.69 -12.17 14.66
N VAL A 272 -1.52 -10.99 15.27
CA VAL A 272 -0.77 -10.82 16.54
C VAL A 272 -1.56 -10.04 17.58
N CYS A 273 -1.31 -10.32 18.85
CA CYS A 273 -1.87 -9.56 19.98
C CYS A 273 -0.90 -8.48 20.44
N VAL A 274 -1.35 -7.20 20.43
CA VAL A 274 -0.53 -6.04 20.80
C VAL A 274 -1.12 -5.29 21.99
N ARG A 275 -0.28 -4.75 22.88
CA ARG A 275 -0.76 -3.95 24.02
C ARG A 275 -1.33 -2.59 23.61
N GLN A 276 -0.84 -2.03 22.52
CA GLN A 276 -1.28 -0.75 21.96
C GLN A 276 -1.33 -0.87 20.44
N CYS A 277 -2.39 -0.34 19.84
CA CYS A 277 -2.47 -0.27 18.38
C CYS A 277 -1.42 0.72 17.83
N PRO A 278 -0.91 0.49 16.61
CA PRO A 278 -0.08 1.48 15.93
C PRO A 278 -0.80 2.85 15.86
N HIS A 279 -0.04 3.94 15.96
CA HIS A 279 -0.58 5.30 16.13
C HIS A 279 -1.50 5.76 14.99
N ASN A 280 -1.35 5.20 13.80
CA ASN A 280 -2.19 5.51 12.65
C ASN A 280 -3.44 4.62 12.54
N PHE A 281 -3.60 3.59 13.38
CA PHE A 281 -4.78 2.71 13.42
C PHE A 281 -5.81 3.19 14.45
N VAL A 282 -7.03 2.66 14.36
CA VAL A 282 -8.13 2.97 15.27
C VAL A 282 -8.50 1.73 16.07
N VAL A 283 -8.75 1.89 17.37
CA VAL A 283 -9.25 0.82 18.22
C VAL A 283 -10.75 0.70 18.02
N ASP A 284 -11.23 -0.48 17.64
CA ASP A 284 -12.64 -0.85 17.74
C ASP A 284 -12.77 -2.08 18.64
N GLN A 285 -13.40 -1.91 19.80
CA GLN A 285 -13.54 -2.95 20.84
C GLN A 285 -12.18 -3.57 21.23
N SER A 286 -11.87 -4.77 20.70
CA SER A 286 -10.63 -5.50 20.98
C SER A 286 -9.72 -5.65 19.75
N SER A 287 -9.91 -4.81 18.72
CA SER A 287 -9.19 -4.91 17.44
C SER A 287 -8.64 -3.56 16.96
N CYS A 288 -7.48 -3.60 16.30
CA CYS A 288 -6.89 -2.46 15.59
C CYS A 288 -7.39 -2.46 14.14
N VAL A 289 -8.32 -1.57 13.83
CA VAL A 289 -8.99 -1.49 12.52
C VAL A 289 -8.48 -0.31 11.69
N ARG A 290 -8.60 -0.44 10.36
CA ARG A 290 -8.26 0.65 9.42
C ARG A 290 -9.33 1.73 9.34
N ALA A 291 -10.57 1.40 9.65
CA ALA A 291 -11.71 2.29 9.60
C ALA A 291 -12.75 1.82 10.63
N CYS A 292 -13.50 2.76 11.19
CA CYS A 292 -14.64 2.41 12.03
C CYS A 292 -15.78 1.82 11.19
N PRO A 293 -16.60 0.94 11.78
CA PRO A 293 -17.89 0.55 11.23
C PRO A 293 -18.78 1.76 10.87
N ASN A 294 -19.74 1.57 9.96
CA ASN A 294 -20.58 2.66 9.42
C ASN A 294 -21.43 3.39 10.47
N ASP A 295 -21.71 2.77 11.61
CA ASP A 295 -22.47 3.31 12.75
C ASP A 295 -21.59 3.98 13.81
N LYS A 296 -20.27 4.01 13.61
CA LYS A 296 -19.29 4.56 14.54
C LYS A 296 -18.41 5.63 13.87
N MET A 297 -17.92 6.56 14.67
CA MET A 297 -16.97 7.59 14.26
C MET A 297 -15.65 7.47 15.02
N GLU A 298 -14.57 7.93 14.39
CA GLU A 298 -13.24 8.00 15.01
C GLU A 298 -13.18 9.18 15.97
N VAL A 299 -12.91 8.91 17.24
CA VAL A 299 -12.74 9.91 18.30
C VAL A 299 -11.36 9.73 18.92
N GLU A 300 -10.67 10.83 19.16
CA GLU A 300 -9.37 10.80 19.85
C GLU A 300 -9.58 11.00 21.36
N LYS A 301 -9.23 9.97 22.15
CA LYS A 301 -9.25 10.02 23.62
C LYS A 301 -7.88 9.64 24.15
N ASN A 302 -7.27 10.51 24.96
CA ASN A 302 -5.94 10.30 25.54
C ASN A 302 -4.85 9.97 24.50
N GLY A 303 -4.94 10.54 23.30
CA GLY A 303 -4.01 10.28 22.19
C GLY A 303 -4.19 8.94 21.47
N LEU A 304 -5.23 8.17 21.82
CA LEU A 304 -5.66 6.98 21.09
C LEU A 304 -6.91 7.28 20.25
N LYS A 305 -6.88 6.84 19.00
CA LYS A 305 -8.04 6.87 18.11
C LYS A 305 -8.92 5.67 18.42
N ILE A 306 -10.17 5.90 18.82
CA ILE A 306 -11.14 4.86 19.21
C ILE A 306 -12.43 5.07 18.40
N CYS A 307 -13.09 3.97 18.03
CA CYS A 307 -14.40 4.00 17.37
C CYS A 307 -15.52 4.10 18.41
N GLU A 308 -16.30 5.18 18.36
CA GLU A 308 -17.47 5.37 19.21
C GLU A 308 -18.75 5.45 18.39
N PRO A 309 -19.88 4.92 18.87
CA PRO A 309 -21.18 5.07 18.20
C PRO A 309 -21.50 6.55 17.96
N CYS A 310 -21.99 6.87 16.76
CA CYS A 310 -22.41 8.23 16.44
C CYS A 310 -23.65 8.61 17.26
N ALA A 311 -23.69 9.82 17.82
CA ALA A 311 -24.87 10.35 18.54
C ALA A 311 -26.06 10.68 17.61
N GLY A 312 -25.92 10.45 16.31
CA GLY A 312 -26.86 10.77 15.24
C GLY A 312 -26.35 10.25 13.89
N LEU A 313 -26.55 11.01 12.80
CA LEU A 313 -25.97 10.66 11.50
C LEU A 313 -24.45 10.77 11.54
N CYS A 314 -23.75 9.68 11.22
CA CYS A 314 -22.29 9.70 11.09
C CYS A 314 -21.86 10.59 9.91
N PRO A 315 -20.70 11.27 10.00
CA PRO A 315 -20.10 11.95 8.86
C PRO A 315 -19.95 10.96 7.70
N LYS A 316 -20.38 11.37 6.49
CA LYS A 316 -20.32 10.50 5.31
C LYS A 316 -18.87 10.12 5.03
N ALA A 317 -18.57 8.83 5.22
CA ALA A 317 -17.33 8.19 4.85
C ALA A 317 -17.53 7.42 3.54
N CYS A 318 -16.55 7.49 2.64
CA CYS A 318 -16.68 6.96 1.30
C CYS A 318 -15.51 6.05 0.96
N GLU A 319 -15.80 4.93 0.30
CA GLU A 319 -14.78 3.99 -0.14
C GLU A 319 -13.86 4.64 -1.17
N GLY A 320 -12.56 4.47 -0.96
CA GLY A 320 -11.51 4.95 -1.85
C GLY A 320 -11.21 3.99 -2.99
N THR A 321 -10.09 4.25 -3.66
CA THR A 321 -9.58 3.50 -4.81
C THR A 321 -8.34 2.67 -4.48
N GLY A 322 -7.86 1.91 -5.46
CA GLY A 322 -6.60 1.18 -5.43
C GLY A 322 -6.78 -0.31 -5.11
N ALA A 323 -5.68 -0.97 -4.72
CA ALA A 323 -5.64 -2.41 -4.49
C ALA A 323 -6.62 -2.87 -3.39
N GLY A 324 -7.52 -3.80 -3.74
CA GLY A 324 -8.57 -4.30 -2.85
C GLY A 324 -9.88 -3.50 -2.87
N SER A 325 -9.97 -2.45 -3.69
CA SER A 325 -11.23 -1.72 -3.95
C SER A 325 -11.79 -2.08 -5.33
N LYS A 326 -13.05 -1.71 -5.58
CA LYS A 326 -13.73 -1.93 -6.87
C LYS A 326 -13.07 -1.15 -8.03
N TYR A 327 -12.44 -0.01 -7.74
CA TYR A 327 -11.92 0.92 -8.75
C TYR A 327 -10.42 1.19 -8.55
N GLN A 328 -9.63 1.06 -9.61
CA GLN A 328 -8.18 1.30 -9.53
C GLN A 328 -7.80 2.79 -9.55
N THR A 329 -8.68 3.65 -10.10
CA THR A 329 -8.50 5.10 -10.19
C THR A 329 -9.85 5.78 -10.05
N VAL A 330 -9.86 7.05 -9.69
CA VAL A 330 -11.05 7.90 -9.80
C VAL A 330 -11.29 8.15 -11.29
N ASP A 331 -12.52 7.91 -11.75
CA ASP A 331 -12.94 8.02 -13.14
C ASP A 331 -14.39 8.51 -13.25
N SER A 332 -14.87 8.71 -14.48
CA SER A 332 -16.21 9.22 -14.76
C SER A 332 -17.35 8.33 -14.24
N SER A 333 -17.10 7.04 -14.00
CA SER A 333 -18.09 6.08 -13.49
C SER A 333 -18.24 6.09 -11.98
N ASN A 334 -17.22 6.55 -11.23
CA ASN A 334 -17.20 6.49 -9.77
C ASN A 334 -17.16 7.85 -9.06
N ILE A 335 -16.83 8.94 -9.76
CA ILE A 335 -16.65 10.28 -9.16
C ILE A 335 -17.87 10.73 -8.34
N ASP A 336 -19.09 10.39 -8.77
CA ASP A 336 -20.33 10.81 -8.12
C ASP A 336 -20.55 10.11 -6.76
N THR A 337 -19.87 8.99 -6.50
CA THR A 337 -19.90 8.33 -5.18
C THR A 337 -19.28 9.19 -4.09
N PHE A 338 -18.37 10.09 -4.47
CA PHE A 338 -17.65 10.97 -3.56
C PHE A 338 -18.42 12.23 -3.14
N ILE A 339 -19.66 12.42 -3.61
CA ILE A 339 -20.48 13.60 -3.28
C ILE A 339 -20.70 13.72 -1.78
N ASN A 340 -20.34 14.88 -1.20
CA ASN A 340 -20.45 15.21 0.23
C ASN A 340 -19.64 14.28 1.17
N CYS A 341 -18.58 13.65 0.67
CA CYS A 341 -17.71 12.82 1.49
C CYS A 341 -16.74 13.69 2.28
N THR A 342 -16.72 13.50 3.60
CA THR A 342 -15.78 14.21 4.49
C THR A 342 -14.54 13.39 4.79
N LYS A 343 -14.66 12.06 4.72
CA LYS A 343 -13.59 11.10 4.99
C LYS A 343 -13.54 10.02 3.93
N ILE A 344 -12.34 9.69 3.46
CA ILE A 344 -12.10 8.62 2.49
C ILE A 344 -11.51 7.39 3.20
N LEU A 345 -12.19 6.26 3.07
CA LEU A 345 -11.79 4.95 3.59
C LEU A 345 -10.93 4.24 2.53
N GLY A 346 -9.63 4.12 2.77
CA GLY A 346 -8.65 3.68 1.78
C GLY A 346 -7.96 4.85 1.10
N ASN A 347 -7.79 4.78 -0.21
CA ASN A 347 -6.86 5.64 -0.96
C ASN A 347 -7.58 6.49 -2.00
N LEU A 348 -6.86 7.43 -2.60
CA LEU A 348 -7.30 8.08 -3.84
C LEU A 348 -6.18 8.02 -4.88
N ASP A 349 -6.51 7.49 -6.04
CA ASP A 349 -5.64 7.33 -7.20
C ASP A 349 -6.18 8.14 -8.37
N PHE A 350 -5.36 9.03 -8.91
CA PHE A 350 -5.63 9.82 -10.11
C PHE A 350 -4.61 9.45 -11.19
N LEU A 351 -4.99 8.45 -12.00
CA LEU A 351 -4.19 7.95 -13.12
C LEU A 351 -4.65 8.58 -14.44
N ILE A 352 -3.81 8.46 -15.48
CA ILE A 352 -4.13 8.94 -16.83
C ILE A 352 -5.44 8.33 -17.32
N THR A 353 -5.62 7.02 -17.17
CA THR A 353 -6.82 6.30 -17.63
C THR A 353 -8.10 6.76 -16.96
N GLY A 354 -8.03 7.28 -15.73
CA GLY A 354 -9.20 7.82 -15.02
C GLY A 354 -9.61 9.20 -15.53
N LEU A 355 -8.64 10.07 -15.81
CA LEU A 355 -8.89 11.45 -16.25
C LEU A 355 -9.15 11.55 -17.77
N GLU A 356 -8.33 10.90 -18.59
CA GLU A 356 -8.46 10.91 -20.05
C GLU A 356 -9.52 9.91 -20.56
N GLY A 357 -9.97 9.00 -19.70
CA GLY A 357 -10.87 7.92 -20.03
C GLY A 357 -10.14 6.64 -20.43
N ASP A 358 -10.88 5.54 -20.43
CA ASP A 358 -10.39 4.21 -20.79
C ASP A 358 -11.33 3.59 -21.83
N PRO A 359 -11.01 3.71 -23.13
CA PRO A 359 -11.82 3.13 -24.20
C PRO A 359 -11.96 1.61 -24.11
N TRP A 360 -10.98 0.89 -23.54
CA TRP A 360 -11.04 -0.57 -23.41
C TRP A 360 -12.08 -1.02 -22.38
N ARG A 361 -12.29 -0.20 -21.34
CA ARG A 361 -13.32 -0.41 -20.32
C ARG A 361 -14.61 0.38 -20.60
N ASN A 362 -14.68 1.05 -21.75
CA ASN A 362 -15.78 1.93 -22.14
C ASN A 362 -16.06 3.04 -21.09
N ILE A 363 -14.99 3.59 -20.52
CA ILE A 363 -15.03 4.68 -19.54
C ILE A 363 -14.71 5.98 -20.27
N SER A 364 -15.63 6.95 -20.23
CA SER A 364 -15.41 8.27 -20.81
C SER A 364 -14.42 9.10 -19.99
N ALA A 365 -13.80 10.09 -20.62
CA ALA A 365 -12.97 11.08 -19.93
C ALA A 365 -13.73 11.72 -18.75
N LEU A 366 -13.03 11.95 -17.64
CA LEU A 366 -13.61 12.59 -16.47
C LEU A 366 -13.81 14.08 -16.74
N ASP A 367 -15.00 14.59 -16.45
CA ASP A 367 -15.26 16.03 -16.41
C ASP A 367 -14.44 16.67 -15.27
N PRO A 368 -13.48 17.55 -15.58
CA PRO A 368 -12.61 18.19 -14.59
C PRO A 368 -13.37 18.94 -13.49
N GLU A 369 -14.52 19.53 -13.79
CA GLU A 369 -15.31 20.27 -12.80
C GLU A 369 -15.88 19.37 -11.70
N LYS A 370 -16.10 18.08 -12.01
CA LYS A 370 -16.56 17.10 -11.01
C LYS A 370 -15.51 16.83 -9.92
N LEU A 371 -14.23 17.12 -10.14
CA LEU A 371 -13.20 17.01 -9.11
C LEU A 371 -13.44 17.93 -7.91
N ASN A 372 -14.25 18.98 -8.07
CA ASN A 372 -14.65 19.85 -6.96
C ASN A 372 -15.40 19.11 -5.85
N VAL A 373 -15.91 17.90 -6.11
CA VAL A 373 -16.52 17.01 -5.12
C VAL A 373 -15.60 16.79 -3.90
N PHE A 374 -14.29 16.73 -4.14
CA PHE A 374 -13.28 16.51 -3.11
C PHE A 374 -13.03 17.72 -2.20
N ARG A 375 -13.61 18.90 -2.47
CA ARG A 375 -13.50 20.07 -1.59
C ARG A 375 -14.04 19.83 -0.19
N THR A 376 -14.94 18.87 -0.03
CA THR A 376 -15.51 18.51 1.27
C THR A 376 -14.64 17.54 2.07
N VAL A 377 -13.67 16.88 1.43
CA VAL A 377 -12.80 15.88 2.06
C VAL A 377 -11.81 16.57 3.00
N ARG A 378 -11.75 16.07 4.23
CA ARG A 378 -10.81 16.49 5.27
C ARG A 378 -9.80 15.42 5.65
N GLU A 379 -10.13 14.15 5.45
CA GLU A 379 -9.26 13.05 5.84
C GLU A 379 -9.22 11.95 4.77
N ILE A 380 -8.02 11.48 4.45
CA ILE A 380 -7.79 10.26 3.67
C ILE A 380 -7.08 9.26 4.59
N THR A 381 -7.69 8.11 4.84
CA THR A 381 -7.17 7.12 5.80
C THR A 381 -5.93 6.37 5.29
N GLY A 382 -5.85 6.15 3.97
CA GLY A 382 -4.74 5.50 3.27
C GLY A 382 -3.75 6.50 2.67
N TYR A 383 -3.54 6.41 1.35
CA TYR A 383 -2.63 7.29 0.60
C TYR A 383 -3.36 8.16 -0.45
N LEU A 384 -2.68 9.22 -0.90
CA LEU A 384 -3.08 10.04 -2.05
C LEU A 384 -2.02 9.92 -3.17
N ASN A 385 -2.44 9.46 -4.35
CA ASN A 385 -1.60 9.19 -5.51
C ASN A 385 -2.10 9.98 -6.73
N ILE A 386 -1.32 10.96 -7.18
CA ILE A 386 -1.67 11.85 -8.31
C ILE A 386 -0.58 11.74 -9.38
N GLN A 387 -0.87 10.98 -10.44
CA GLN A 387 0.02 10.77 -11.59
C GLN A 387 -0.45 11.49 -12.85
N SER A 388 -1.70 11.92 -12.87
CA SER A 388 -2.28 12.76 -13.92
C SER A 388 -3.17 13.82 -13.29
N TRP A 389 -3.26 14.98 -13.94
CA TRP A 389 -4.11 16.10 -13.51
C TRP A 389 -4.64 16.88 -14.73
N PRO A 390 -5.86 17.46 -14.68
CA PRO A 390 -6.42 18.19 -15.81
C PRO A 390 -5.54 19.37 -16.24
N LYS A 391 -5.34 19.52 -17.56
CA LYS A 391 -4.37 20.47 -18.14
C LYS A 391 -4.62 21.94 -17.78
N HIS A 392 -5.86 22.34 -17.55
CA HIS A 392 -6.25 23.72 -17.21
C HIS A 392 -6.20 24.00 -15.69
N MET A 393 -6.01 22.97 -14.86
CA MET A 393 -5.89 23.12 -13.41
C MET A 393 -4.42 23.14 -12.99
N ASN A 394 -3.98 24.27 -12.43
CA ASN A 394 -2.56 24.48 -12.10
C ASN A 394 -2.21 24.13 -10.63
N ASN A 395 -3.15 23.59 -9.87
CA ASN A 395 -2.97 23.19 -8.47
C ASN A 395 -3.99 22.12 -8.04
N PHE A 396 -3.80 21.56 -6.84
CA PHE A 396 -4.70 20.58 -6.23
C PHE A 396 -5.64 21.23 -5.19
N SER A 397 -6.07 22.48 -5.39
CA SER A 397 -6.95 23.20 -4.44
C SER A 397 -8.32 22.56 -4.24
N VAL A 398 -8.69 21.56 -5.07
CA VAL A 398 -9.84 20.69 -4.77
C VAL A 398 -9.66 19.96 -3.43
N PHE A 399 -8.43 19.71 -2.99
CA PHE A 399 -8.09 19.16 -1.67
C PHE A 399 -7.70 20.25 -0.67
N SER A 400 -8.15 21.49 -0.85
CA SER A 400 -7.76 22.61 0.02
C SER A 400 -8.24 22.48 1.47
N ASN A 401 -9.23 21.63 1.75
CA ASN A 401 -9.70 21.31 3.10
C ASN A 401 -9.16 19.99 3.64
N LEU A 402 -8.28 19.30 2.89
CA LEU A 402 -7.64 18.07 3.36
C LEU A 402 -6.68 18.40 4.50
N GLU A 403 -6.94 17.85 5.68
CA GLU A 403 -6.19 18.08 6.91
C GLU A 403 -5.20 16.94 7.20
N THR A 404 -5.62 15.70 6.95
CA THR A 404 -4.88 14.51 7.39
C THR A 404 -4.80 13.43 6.31
N ILE A 405 -3.59 12.88 6.12
CA ILE A 405 -3.31 11.67 5.34
C ILE A 405 -2.79 10.59 6.30
N GLY A 406 -3.60 9.56 6.55
CA GLY A 406 -3.37 8.57 7.61
C GLY A 406 -2.29 7.53 7.30
N GLY A 407 -2.08 7.17 6.03
CA GLY A 407 -1.07 6.17 5.66
C GLY A 407 -1.30 4.78 6.26
N ARG A 408 -2.57 4.39 6.53
CA ARG A 408 -2.94 3.03 6.99
C ARG A 408 -2.74 1.97 5.91
N SER A 409 -2.77 2.42 4.65
CA SER A 409 -2.35 1.72 3.44
C SER A 409 -1.40 2.64 2.67
N LEU A 410 -0.41 2.05 2.01
CA LEU A 410 0.66 2.78 1.33
C LEU A 410 0.76 2.33 -0.12
N TYR A 411 1.04 3.26 -1.03
CA TYR A 411 1.24 2.98 -2.44
C TYR A 411 2.67 2.50 -2.70
N ASN A 412 2.80 1.37 -3.40
CA ASN A 412 4.06 0.82 -3.88
C ASN A 412 5.15 0.81 -2.79
N ARG A 413 6.20 1.64 -2.93
CA ARG A 413 7.42 1.72 -2.11
C ARG A 413 7.20 2.32 -0.70
N GLY A 414 6.00 2.18 -0.16
CA GLY A 414 5.60 2.73 1.13
C GLY A 414 5.22 4.22 1.10
N PHE A 415 4.65 4.72 -0.01
CA PHE A 415 4.25 6.13 -0.13
C PHE A 415 2.83 6.38 0.40
N SER A 416 2.67 7.41 1.23
CA SER A 416 1.36 7.92 1.66
C SER A 416 0.91 9.15 0.88
N LEU A 417 1.87 9.88 0.29
CA LEU A 417 1.60 10.95 -0.65
C LEU A 417 2.54 10.80 -1.85
N LEU A 418 1.97 10.64 -3.04
CA LEU A 418 2.69 10.51 -4.30
C LEU A 418 2.13 11.52 -5.31
N ILE A 419 2.97 12.42 -5.80
CA ILE A 419 2.63 13.38 -6.85
C ILE A 419 3.74 13.37 -7.90
N MET A 420 3.45 12.90 -9.10
CA MET A 420 4.47 12.83 -10.15
C MET A 420 3.95 13.10 -11.55
N LYS A 421 4.86 13.55 -12.42
CA LYS A 421 4.62 13.76 -13.87
C LYS A 421 3.48 14.73 -14.20
N ASN A 422 3.13 15.63 -13.29
CA ASN A 422 2.14 16.68 -13.55
C ASN A 422 2.84 17.91 -14.14
N GLU A 423 2.78 18.07 -15.47
CA GLU A 423 3.53 19.12 -16.18
C GLU A 423 2.96 20.52 -16.00
N ASN A 424 1.66 20.66 -15.81
CA ASN A 424 0.97 21.96 -15.75
C ASN A 424 0.82 22.51 -14.34
N VAL A 425 1.00 21.68 -13.32
CA VAL A 425 0.81 22.07 -11.92
C VAL A 425 1.97 22.97 -11.47
N THR A 426 1.64 24.15 -10.95
CA THR A 426 2.60 25.17 -10.48
C THR A 426 2.70 25.24 -8.96
N SER A 427 1.66 24.81 -8.23
CA SER A 427 1.62 24.82 -6.77
C SER A 427 0.77 23.66 -6.24
N LEU A 428 1.01 23.21 -4.99
CA LEU A 428 0.25 22.09 -4.42
C LEU A 428 -1.20 22.47 -4.08
N GLY A 429 -1.44 23.59 -3.40
CA GLY A 429 -2.81 24.00 -3.00
C GLY A 429 -3.40 23.25 -1.79
N LEU A 430 -2.61 22.39 -1.14
CA LEU A 430 -3.01 21.61 0.06
C LEU A 430 -2.92 22.46 1.35
N ARG A 431 -3.65 23.58 1.40
CA ARG A 431 -3.51 24.61 2.44
C ARG A 431 -3.84 24.17 3.87
N SER A 432 -4.76 23.21 4.04
CA SER A 432 -5.20 22.75 5.36
C SER A 432 -4.42 21.54 5.87
N LEU A 433 -3.50 20.99 5.07
CA LEU A 433 -2.79 19.77 5.40
C LEU A 433 -1.88 20.02 6.61
N ARG A 434 -2.15 19.30 7.68
CA ARG A 434 -1.45 19.40 8.97
C ARG A 434 -0.68 18.14 9.31
N GLU A 435 -1.14 16.99 8.83
CA GLU A 435 -0.53 15.71 9.21
C GLU A 435 -0.47 14.69 8.06
N VAL A 436 0.69 14.05 7.94
CA VAL A 436 0.91 12.79 7.24
C VAL A 436 1.39 11.77 8.27
N SER A 437 0.47 10.94 8.76
CA SER A 437 0.67 10.14 9.98
C SER A 437 1.68 9.00 9.79
N ALA A 438 1.70 8.37 8.62
CA ALA A 438 2.61 7.27 8.30
C ALA A 438 2.96 7.28 6.80
N GLY A 439 4.01 6.55 6.42
CA GLY A 439 4.46 6.45 5.02
C GLY A 439 5.42 7.56 4.58
N ARG A 440 5.91 7.40 3.34
CA ARG A 440 6.85 8.31 2.67
C ARG A 440 6.11 9.31 1.79
N VAL A 441 6.75 10.46 1.56
CA VAL A 441 6.26 11.48 0.64
C VAL A 441 7.14 11.51 -0.60
N TYR A 442 6.53 11.41 -1.77
CA TYR A 442 7.18 11.37 -3.08
C TYR A 442 6.61 12.44 -3.99
N ILE A 443 7.40 13.47 -4.31
CA ILE A 443 7.00 14.54 -5.21
C ILE A 443 8.11 14.76 -6.23
N THR A 444 7.95 14.18 -7.42
CA THR A 444 9.02 14.23 -8.43
C THR A 444 8.52 14.42 -9.85
N GLU A 445 9.36 14.95 -10.73
CA GLU A 445 9.06 15.10 -12.17
C GLU A 445 7.87 16.05 -12.47
N ASN A 446 7.57 16.97 -11.56
CA ASN A 446 6.56 18.01 -11.80
C ASN A 446 7.28 19.29 -12.26
N ARG A 447 7.48 19.41 -13.58
CA ARG A 447 8.41 20.38 -14.20
C ARG A 447 8.13 21.86 -13.89
N ARG A 448 6.87 22.23 -13.62
CA ARG A 448 6.46 23.60 -13.29
C ARG A 448 6.16 23.82 -11.80
N LEU A 449 6.19 22.76 -10.99
CA LEU A 449 5.79 22.80 -9.58
C LEU A 449 6.83 23.54 -8.73
N CYS A 450 6.38 24.61 -8.09
CA CYS A 450 7.17 25.46 -7.19
C CYS A 450 6.68 25.36 -5.74
N PHE A 451 7.34 26.12 -4.86
CA PHE A 451 6.96 26.28 -3.44
C PHE A 451 7.09 25.03 -2.56
N LEU A 452 7.59 23.90 -3.07
CA LEU A 452 7.81 22.70 -2.26
C LEU A 452 8.79 22.92 -1.10
N HIS A 453 9.73 23.85 -1.25
CA HIS A 453 10.74 24.19 -0.24
C HIS A 453 10.23 25.10 0.87
N THR A 454 9.06 25.75 0.71
CA THR A 454 8.46 26.60 1.75
C THR A 454 7.64 25.77 2.75
N VAL A 455 7.38 24.50 2.43
CA VAL A 455 6.65 23.59 3.30
C VAL A 455 7.60 22.95 4.29
N HIS A 456 7.31 23.08 5.59
CA HIS A 456 8.04 22.40 6.66
C HIS A 456 7.63 20.92 6.76
N TRP A 457 8.10 20.11 5.82
CA TRP A 457 7.78 18.66 5.74
C TRP A 457 8.13 17.86 7.00
N ALA A 458 9.07 18.33 7.82
CA ALA A 458 9.40 17.70 9.09
C ALA A 458 8.29 17.89 10.14
N ALA A 459 7.57 19.02 10.11
CA ALA A 459 6.45 19.30 11.02
C ALA A 459 5.17 18.55 10.63
N LEU A 460 4.97 18.28 9.34
CA LEU A 460 3.80 17.54 8.83
C LEU A 460 3.89 16.04 9.08
N ARG A 461 5.09 15.47 9.23
CA ARG A 461 5.29 14.02 9.31
C ARG A 461 5.52 13.60 10.76
N ARG A 462 4.73 12.63 11.25
CA ARG A 462 5.04 11.97 12.54
C ARG A 462 6.13 10.92 12.42
N SER A 463 6.28 10.33 11.24
CA SER A 463 7.27 9.29 10.95
C SER A 463 8.56 9.90 10.36
N ARG A 464 9.72 9.37 10.77
CA ARG A 464 11.03 9.72 10.18
C ARG A 464 11.23 9.20 8.75
N ALA A 465 10.23 8.56 8.14
CA ALA A 465 10.33 7.96 6.81
C ALA A 465 10.80 8.96 5.74
N ASP A 466 11.57 8.47 4.77
CA ASP A 466 12.26 9.33 3.81
C ASP A 466 11.32 10.17 2.95
N LEU A 467 11.71 11.44 2.79
CA LEU A 467 11.15 12.42 1.87
C LEU A 467 11.91 12.35 0.54
N ASP A 468 11.21 12.14 -0.58
CA ASP A 468 11.80 12.10 -1.92
C ASP A 468 11.19 13.20 -2.79
N ILE A 469 11.85 14.38 -2.76
CA ILE A 469 11.45 15.55 -3.55
C ILE A 469 12.61 15.95 -4.47
N ARG A 470 12.47 15.67 -5.77
CA ARG A 470 13.51 15.92 -6.80
C ARG A 470 12.91 16.10 -8.19
N ASN A 471 13.70 16.61 -9.13
CA ASN A 471 13.28 16.77 -10.53
C ASN A 471 12.00 17.61 -10.73
N ASN A 472 11.71 18.53 -9.80
CA ASN A 472 10.66 19.56 -9.94
C ASN A 472 11.29 20.88 -10.41
N ARG A 473 10.49 21.96 -10.56
CA ARG A 473 11.03 23.28 -10.93
C ARG A 473 12.08 23.72 -9.88
N PRO A 474 13.33 24.02 -10.28
CA PRO A 474 14.38 24.42 -9.33
C PRO A 474 14.00 25.70 -8.58
N ARG A 475 14.38 25.79 -7.29
CA ARG A 475 14.09 26.96 -6.44
C ARG A 475 14.51 28.28 -7.10
N SER A 476 15.68 28.31 -7.74
CA SER A 476 16.19 29.49 -8.46
C SER A 476 15.26 29.96 -9.59
N LYS A 477 14.61 29.02 -10.30
CA LYS A 477 13.66 29.31 -11.38
C LYS A 477 12.24 29.60 -10.90
N CYS A 478 11.95 29.38 -9.61
CA CYS A 478 10.67 29.71 -8.97
C CYS A 478 10.63 31.15 -8.44
N ARG A 479 11.79 31.75 -8.12
CA ARG A 479 11.89 33.12 -7.58
C ARG A 479 11.58 34.24 -8.60
N ALA A 480 11.42 33.91 -9.87
CA ALA A 480 11.15 34.89 -10.94
C ALA A 480 9.67 35.29 -11.10
N GLU A 481 8.78 34.84 -10.20
CA GLU A 481 7.36 35.22 -10.20
C GLU A 481 6.98 35.83 -8.84
N PRO A 482 6.94 37.17 -8.71
CA PRO A 482 6.57 37.83 -7.46
C PRO A 482 5.08 37.65 -7.16
N ARG A 483 4.74 37.54 -5.86
CA ARG A 483 3.36 37.54 -5.36
C ARG A 483 3.22 38.55 -4.23
N GLU A 484 2.53 39.65 -4.50
CA GLU A 484 2.03 40.59 -3.50
C GLU A 484 0.62 40.15 -3.05
N PHE A 485 0.22 40.45 -1.81
CA PHE A 485 -1.19 40.38 -1.40
C PHE A 485 -1.64 41.70 -0.79
N SER A 486 -2.92 42.04 -0.96
CA SER A 486 -3.51 43.26 -0.39
C SER A 486 -4.10 42.96 0.98
N GLN A 487 -3.72 43.77 1.98
CA GLN A 487 -4.36 43.80 3.30
C GLN A 487 -4.91 45.20 3.54
N GLY A 488 -6.23 45.33 3.67
CA GLY A 488 -6.87 46.62 3.98
C GLY A 488 -6.74 47.68 2.87
N GLY A 489 -6.54 47.28 1.61
CA GLY A 489 -6.36 48.22 0.49
C GLY A 489 -4.92 48.68 0.29
N GLU A 490 -3.99 48.28 1.17
CA GLU A 490 -2.55 48.50 1.03
C GLU A 490 -1.85 47.22 0.59
N CYS A 491 -0.86 47.34 -0.31
CA CYS A 491 0.00 46.22 -0.68
C CYS A 491 0.94 45.91 0.48
N SER A 492 0.82 44.71 1.05
CA SER A 492 1.67 44.25 2.14
C SER A 492 2.72 43.28 1.62
N GLU A 493 3.97 43.49 2.03
CA GLU A 493 5.10 42.66 1.62
C GLU A 493 4.97 41.25 2.23
N CYS A 494 4.70 40.27 1.39
CA CYS A 494 4.75 38.87 1.79
C CYS A 494 6.21 38.42 1.70
N HIS A 495 6.89 38.29 2.84
CA HIS A 495 8.25 37.74 3.01
C HIS A 495 9.42 38.72 2.75
N PRO A 496 10.49 38.70 3.58
CA PRO A 496 11.67 39.60 3.47
C PRO A 496 12.59 39.36 2.25
N GLU A 497 12.16 38.61 1.24
CA GLU A 497 12.92 38.39 -0.01
C GLU A 497 12.19 38.97 -1.24
N CYS A 498 11.12 39.73 -1.05
CA CYS A 498 10.40 40.42 -2.13
C CYS A 498 11.08 41.76 -2.45
N GLN A 499 11.06 42.17 -3.72
CA GLN A 499 11.46 43.51 -4.14
C GLN A 499 10.35 44.11 -5.02
N PRO A 500 10.02 45.40 -4.87
CA PRO A 500 9.02 46.07 -5.71
C PRO A 500 9.43 46.05 -7.19
N ILE A 501 8.50 45.76 -8.09
CA ILE A 501 8.73 45.94 -9.53
C ILE A 501 8.64 47.45 -9.84
N ALA A 502 9.75 48.05 -10.28
CA ALA A 502 9.78 49.35 -10.97
C ALA A 502 9.09 50.54 -10.27
N GLY A 503 9.11 50.61 -8.94
CA GLY A 503 8.64 51.79 -8.20
C GLY A 503 7.11 52.02 -8.24
N ALA A 504 6.32 51.03 -8.63
CA ALA A 504 4.86 51.08 -8.55
C ALA A 504 4.29 49.76 -7.99
N ALA A 505 3.23 49.86 -7.17
CA ALA A 505 2.58 48.72 -6.52
C ALA A 505 1.74 47.90 -7.52
N THR A 506 1.85 46.57 -7.49
CA THR A 506 1.11 45.64 -8.37
C THR A 506 0.26 44.67 -7.56
N CYS A 507 -0.73 45.20 -6.84
CA CYS A 507 -1.76 44.38 -6.19
C CYS A 507 -2.84 43.95 -7.20
N ASN A 508 -2.86 42.67 -7.59
CA ASN A 508 -3.99 42.08 -8.32
C ASN A 508 -4.76 41.11 -7.42
N GLY A 509 -5.83 41.61 -6.79
CA GLY A 509 -6.87 40.82 -6.13
C GLY A 509 -8.12 41.66 -5.93
N SER A 510 -9.30 41.15 -6.32
CA SER A 510 -10.56 41.89 -6.25
C SER A 510 -11.17 41.86 -4.85
N GLU A 511 -11.74 43.00 -4.44
CA GLU A 511 -12.36 43.31 -3.14
C GLU A 511 -13.44 42.31 -2.65
N SER A 512 -13.90 41.39 -3.51
CA SER A 512 -15.02 40.48 -3.24
C SER A 512 -14.63 39.19 -2.50
N GLU A 513 -13.34 38.82 -2.44
CA GLU A 513 -12.90 37.60 -1.73
C GLU A 513 -12.70 37.80 -0.21
N LEU A 514 -12.68 39.04 0.29
CA LEU A 514 -12.35 39.37 1.69
C LEU A 514 -13.57 39.63 2.61
N LYS A 515 -14.81 39.65 2.10
CA LYS A 515 -16.00 39.95 2.92
C LYS A 515 -16.62 38.77 3.69
N ARG A 516 -16.05 37.55 3.66
CA ARG A 516 -16.59 36.38 4.38
C ARG A 516 -15.95 36.05 5.74
N LEU A 517 -15.01 36.85 6.23
CA LEU A 517 -14.40 36.70 7.57
C LEU A 517 -14.66 37.94 8.44
N LYS A 518 -15.92 38.29 8.66
CA LYS A 518 -16.27 39.26 9.71
C LYS A 518 -17.72 39.14 10.17
N VAL A 519 -18.12 37.97 10.67
CA VAL A 519 -19.19 37.86 11.67
C VAL A 519 -18.88 36.68 12.57
N LEU A 520 -18.20 36.93 13.69
CA LEU A 520 -18.47 36.35 15.01
C LEU A 520 -17.89 37.34 16.02
N GLY A 521 -18.80 37.97 16.76
CA GLY A 521 -18.61 39.25 17.42
C GLY A 521 -17.76 39.23 18.68
N SER A 522 -17.30 40.45 18.99
CA SER A 522 -16.81 40.91 20.28
C SER A 522 -17.76 40.56 21.42
N GLY A 523 -17.19 40.13 22.54
CA GLY A 523 -17.85 40.00 23.84
C GLY A 523 -16.86 40.27 24.97
N VAL A 524 -16.74 41.56 25.32
CA VAL A 524 -16.52 42.23 26.63
C VAL A 524 -15.77 41.53 27.79
N PHE A 525 -15.05 42.37 28.56
CA PHE A 525 -14.37 42.22 29.88
C PHE A 525 -12.87 41.85 29.81
N GLY A 526 -11.93 42.55 30.45
CA GLY A 526 -11.99 43.65 31.40
C GLY A 526 -10.61 44.32 31.60
N THR A 527 -10.65 45.47 32.26
CA THR A 527 -9.55 46.32 32.75
C THR A 527 -8.52 45.59 33.62
N VAL A 528 -7.24 46.01 33.58
CA VAL A 528 -6.42 46.36 34.77
C VAL A 528 -5.28 47.30 34.35
N HIS A 529 -5.18 48.43 35.06
CA HIS A 529 -4.05 49.36 35.09
C HIS A 529 -2.79 48.72 35.69
N LYS A 530 -1.61 48.98 35.12
CA LYS A 530 -0.73 50.09 35.50
C LYS A 530 0.39 50.26 34.49
#